data_AF-A0A9D1SWW3-F1
#
_entry.id   AF-A0A9D1SWW3-F1
#
_cell.length_a   1.000
_cell.length_b   1.000
_cell.length_c   1.000
_cell.angle_alpha   90.00
_cell.angle_beta   90.00
_cell.angle_gamma   90.00
#
_symmetry.space_group_name_H-M   'P 1'
#
loop_
_entity.id
_entity.type
_entity.pdbx_description
1 polymer ?
#
loop_
_entity_poly.entity_id
_entity_poly.type
_entity_poly.pdbx_seq_one_letter_code
_entity_poly.pdbx_strand_id
1 'polypeptide(L)'
;NNAIYGMTGGQMAPTTLLGQKATTCPAGRDPKVNGNPIRVSEMLATLDGPSYIARCSLADVPNIRKAKKAILKAFTNQMEGKGFSFVELLSTCPTNWHMSPVKALEFVKNEMTAQYPLGVFKEVE
;
A
#
# COMPACT_ATOMS: atom_id res chain seq x y z
N ASN A 1 -2.58 0.86 -2.92
CA ASN A 1 -1.26 1.52 -2.90
C ASN A 1 -0.46 1.00 -4.09
N ASN A 2 -0.40 1.79 -5.15
CA ASN A 2 0.46 1.57 -6.32
C ASN A 2 1.63 2.56 -6.36
N ALA A 3 1.97 3.18 -5.23
CA ALA A 3 3.10 4.08 -5.07
C ALA A 3 3.10 5.36 -5.94
N ILE A 4 2.01 5.70 -6.64
CA ILE A 4 1.90 6.90 -7.49
C ILE A 4 0.45 7.38 -7.56
N TYR A 5 0.21 8.60 -8.03
CA TYR A 5 -1.12 9.01 -8.42
C TYR A 5 -1.45 8.45 -9.82
N GLY A 6 -1.95 7.22 -9.84
CA GLY A 6 -2.13 6.46 -11.08
C GLY A 6 -3.11 7.07 -12.09
N MET A 7 -4.21 7.68 -11.62
CA MET A 7 -5.25 8.22 -12.50
C MET A 7 -4.87 9.54 -13.18
N THR A 8 -3.86 10.24 -12.67
CA THR A 8 -3.43 11.55 -13.16
C THR A 8 -2.17 11.47 -14.02
N GLY A 9 -1.77 10.27 -14.43
CA GLY A 9 -0.58 10.04 -15.26
C GLY A 9 0.70 9.75 -14.47
N GLY A 10 0.57 9.22 -13.25
CA GLY A 10 1.71 8.68 -12.49
C GLY A 10 2.58 9.73 -11.80
N GLN A 11 1.98 10.80 -11.26
CA GLN A 11 2.68 11.74 -10.40
C GLN A 11 3.17 11.07 -9.12
N MET A 12 4.18 11.68 -8.51
CA MET A 12 4.71 11.25 -7.23
C MET A 12 3.62 11.33 -6.15
N ALA A 13 3.43 10.22 -5.45
CA ALA A 13 2.54 10.12 -4.30
C ALA A 13 3.37 10.06 -3.00
N PRO A 14 2.75 10.30 -1.83
CA PRO A 14 3.43 10.11 -0.55
C PRO A 14 4.02 8.70 -0.36
N THR A 15 3.46 7.70 -1.04
CA THR A 15 3.92 6.30 -1.01
C THR A 15 4.88 5.93 -2.16
N THR A 16 5.35 6.87 -2.95
CA THR A 16 6.40 6.60 -3.96
C THR A 16 7.68 6.16 -3.27
N LEU A 17 8.26 5.05 -3.73
CA LEU A 17 9.47 4.45 -3.17
C LEU A 17 10.71 5.33 -3.43
N LEU A 18 11.76 5.16 -2.62
CA LEU A 18 13.06 5.80 -2.87
C LEU A 18 13.59 5.40 -4.25
N GLY A 19 14.08 6.38 -5.01
CA GLY A 19 14.58 6.18 -6.37
C GLY A 19 13.50 5.86 -7.42
N GLN A 20 12.25 5.62 -7.03
CA GLN A 20 11.16 5.38 -7.99
C GLN A 20 10.84 6.67 -8.74
N LYS A 21 10.91 6.61 -10.07
CA LYS A 21 10.56 7.72 -10.97
C LYS A 21 9.05 7.89 -11.03
N ALA A 22 8.63 9.14 -11.18
CA ALA A 22 7.25 9.55 -11.37
C ALA A 22 7.21 10.79 -12.27
N THR A 23 6.06 11.15 -12.84
CA THR A 23 5.96 12.27 -13.79
C THR A 23 6.36 13.61 -13.18
N THR A 24 6.05 13.84 -11.91
CA THR A 24 6.49 15.02 -11.13
C THR A 24 7.78 14.80 -10.35
N CYS A 25 8.41 13.63 -10.50
CA CYS A 25 9.71 13.30 -9.91
C CYS A 25 10.56 12.47 -10.90
N PRO A 26 11.02 13.07 -12.03
CA PRO A 26 11.69 12.31 -13.10
C PRO A 26 13.05 11.70 -12.71
N ALA A 27 13.75 12.32 -11.74
CA ALA A 27 15.00 11.82 -11.20
C ALA A 27 14.81 10.66 -10.21
N GLY A 28 13.57 10.38 -9.81
CA GLY A 28 13.23 9.45 -8.74
C GLY A 28 13.22 10.13 -7.37
N ARG A 29 12.45 9.57 -6.44
CA ARG A 29 12.30 10.15 -5.09
C ARG A 29 13.64 10.20 -4.36
N ASP A 30 14.05 11.40 -3.97
CA ASP A 30 15.21 11.65 -3.12
C ASP A 30 14.72 12.01 -1.70
N PRO A 31 15.15 11.29 -0.65
CA PRO A 31 14.73 11.61 0.71
C PRO A 31 15.17 13.01 1.18
N LYS A 32 16.23 13.60 0.60
CA LYS A 32 16.70 14.95 0.94
C LYS A 32 15.81 16.06 0.36
N VAL A 33 15.10 15.77 -0.73
CA VAL A 33 14.25 16.75 -1.44
C VAL A 33 12.77 16.49 -1.19
N ASN A 34 12.36 15.23 -1.21
CA ASN A 34 10.97 14.80 -1.19
C ASN A 34 10.57 14.10 0.13
N GLY A 35 11.52 13.91 1.06
CA GLY A 35 11.30 13.13 2.28
C GLY A 35 11.17 11.63 2.02
N ASN A 36 10.98 10.84 3.08
CA ASN A 36 10.83 9.40 3.00
C ASN A 36 9.40 8.97 2.63
N PRO A 37 9.21 7.78 2.01
CA PRO A 37 7.89 7.26 1.69
C PRO A 37 7.04 7.08 2.95
N ILE A 38 5.79 7.55 2.92
CA ILE A 38 4.88 7.47 4.06
C ILE A 38 4.35 6.03 4.19
N ARG A 39 4.46 5.50 5.40
CA ARG A 39 3.95 4.19 5.81
C ARG A 39 2.58 4.36 6.47
N VAL A 40 1.53 4.40 5.63
CA VAL A 40 0.17 4.79 6.06
C VAL A 40 -0.40 3.85 7.11
N SER A 41 -0.28 2.54 6.92
CA SER A 41 -0.78 1.54 7.88
C SER A 41 -0.14 1.71 9.26
N GLU A 42 1.17 1.87 9.32
CA GLU A 42 1.94 2.07 10.56
C GLU A 42 1.57 3.39 11.23
N MET A 43 1.41 4.47 10.45
CA MET A 43 0.98 5.78 10.95
C MET A 43 -0.45 5.74 11.51
N LEU A 44 -1.38 5.06 10.87
CA LEU A 44 -2.76 4.93 11.35
C LEU A 44 -2.87 3.99 12.56
N ALA A 45 -1.98 3.00 12.67
CA ALA A 45 -1.98 2.06 13.79
C ALA A 45 -1.63 2.71 15.13
N THR A 46 -0.94 3.86 15.13
CA THR A 46 -0.61 4.59 16.37
C THR A 46 -1.77 5.44 16.91
N LEU A 47 -2.84 5.63 16.14
CA LEU A 47 -3.99 6.45 16.54
C LEU A 47 -4.92 5.70 17.49
N ASP A 48 -5.60 6.42 18.36
CA ASP A 48 -6.73 5.90 19.13
C ASP A 48 -7.99 5.80 18.24
N GLY A 49 -8.77 4.74 18.39
CA GLY A 49 -10.03 4.55 17.67
C GLY A 49 -10.05 3.53 16.52
N PRO A 50 -8.98 3.34 15.71
CA PRO A 50 -8.97 2.25 14.74
C PRO A 50 -9.04 0.88 15.42
N SER A 51 -9.96 0.04 14.94
CA SER A 51 -10.20 -1.32 15.41
C SER A 51 -9.40 -2.37 14.64
N TYR A 52 -9.10 -2.08 13.37
CA TYR A 52 -8.35 -3.00 12.51
C TYR A 52 -7.55 -2.25 11.46
N ILE A 53 -6.23 -2.47 11.42
CA ILE A 53 -5.33 -1.92 10.41
C ILE A 53 -4.51 -3.06 9.83
N ALA A 54 -4.61 -3.30 8.52
CA ALA A 54 -3.87 -4.36 7.85
C ALA A 54 -3.32 -3.94 6.49
N ARG A 55 -2.21 -4.53 6.08
CA ARG A 55 -1.66 -4.44 4.72
C ARG A 55 -1.61 -5.81 4.06
N CYS A 56 -2.14 -5.89 2.85
CA CYS A 56 -2.12 -7.09 2.00
C CYS A 56 -1.54 -6.76 0.62
N SER A 57 -1.15 -7.79 -0.13
CA SER A 57 -0.70 -7.67 -1.52
C SER A 57 -1.70 -8.29 -2.48
N LEU A 58 -1.80 -7.74 -3.69
CA LEU A 58 -2.58 -8.30 -4.81
C LEU A 58 -1.69 -8.95 -5.87
N ALA A 59 -0.40 -9.17 -5.58
CA ALA A 59 0.58 -9.64 -6.57
C ALA A 59 0.60 -11.18 -6.78
N ASP A 60 -0.10 -11.95 -5.95
CA ASP A 60 -0.20 -13.41 -6.06
C ASP A 60 -1.46 -13.96 -5.41
N VAL A 61 -1.83 -15.18 -5.82
CA VAL A 61 -3.06 -15.86 -5.38
C VAL A 61 -3.12 -16.06 -3.86
N PRO A 62 -2.06 -16.52 -3.16
CA PRO A 62 -2.06 -16.59 -1.70
C PRO A 62 -2.38 -15.25 -1.03
N ASN A 63 -1.76 -14.16 -1.46
CA ASN A 63 -1.98 -12.84 -0.88
C ASN A 63 -3.33 -12.24 -1.27
N ILE A 64 -3.86 -12.51 -2.45
CA ILE A 64 -5.24 -12.14 -2.84
C ILE A 64 -6.27 -12.81 -1.92
N ARG A 65 -6.06 -14.07 -1.55
CA ARG A 65 -6.94 -14.77 -0.57
C ARG A 65 -6.87 -14.14 0.81
N LYS A 66 -5.68 -13.70 1.26
CA LYS A 66 -5.51 -12.95 2.51
C LYS A 66 -6.20 -11.59 2.44
N ALA A 67 -6.05 -10.85 1.34
CA ALA A 67 -6.71 -9.58 1.10
C ALA A 67 -8.23 -9.69 1.20
N LYS A 68 -8.83 -10.72 0.58
CA LYS A 68 -10.27 -10.98 0.70
C LYS A 68 -10.72 -11.15 2.16
N LYS A 69 -9.96 -11.92 2.95
CA LYS A 69 -10.26 -12.12 4.38
C LYS A 69 -10.12 -10.82 5.18
N ALA A 70 -9.07 -10.05 4.94
CA ALA A 70 -8.83 -8.77 5.61
C ALA A 70 -9.95 -7.75 5.31
N ILE A 71 -10.39 -7.66 4.04
CA ILE A 71 -11.50 -6.79 3.64
C ILE A 71 -12.79 -7.23 4.32
N LEU A 72 -13.11 -8.53 4.33
CA LEU A 72 -14.29 -9.04 5.02
C LEU A 72 -14.29 -8.67 6.50
N LYS A 73 -13.15 -8.89 7.18
CA LYS A 73 -12.99 -8.55 8.60
C LYS A 73 -13.18 -7.06 8.88
N ALA A 74 -12.60 -6.19 8.04
CA ALA A 74 -12.76 -4.74 8.17
C ALA A 74 -14.24 -4.33 8.09
N PHE A 75 -15.00 -4.90 7.16
CA PHE A 75 -16.44 -4.66 7.07
C PHE A 75 -17.21 -5.23 8.27
N THR A 76 -16.89 -6.45 8.71
CA THR A 76 -17.49 -7.06 9.90
C THR A 76 -17.29 -6.18 11.14
N ASN A 77 -16.07 -5.70 11.39
CA ASN A 77 -15.78 -4.78 12.49
C ASN A 77 -16.64 -3.52 12.43
N GLN A 78 -16.81 -2.94 11.24
CA GLN A 78 -17.64 -1.75 11.08
C GLN A 78 -19.13 -2.04 11.33
N MET A 79 -19.65 -3.19 10.86
CA MET A 79 -21.03 -3.61 11.11
C MET A 79 -21.30 -3.92 12.59
N GLU A 80 -20.30 -4.44 13.30
CA GLU A 80 -20.36 -4.75 14.74
C GLU A 80 -20.12 -3.51 15.62
N GLY A 81 -19.86 -2.33 15.04
CA GLY A 81 -19.62 -1.11 15.79
C GLY A 81 -18.25 -1.06 16.51
N LYS A 82 -17.30 -1.91 16.12
CA LYS A 82 -15.96 -1.99 16.76
C LYS A 82 -15.07 -0.78 16.48
N GLY A 83 -15.41 0.03 15.48
CA GLY A 83 -14.69 1.26 15.13
C GLY A 83 -14.09 1.24 13.73
N PHE A 84 -13.27 2.24 13.42
CA PHE A 84 -12.67 2.43 12.09
C PHE A 84 -11.77 1.26 11.69
N SER A 85 -11.86 0.82 10.43
CA SER A 85 -10.97 -0.20 9.87
C SER A 85 -10.28 0.31 8.61
N PHE A 86 -9.03 -0.08 8.40
CA PHE A 86 -8.25 0.26 7.20
C PHE A 86 -7.51 -0.95 6.65
N VAL A 87 -7.64 -1.20 5.35
CA VAL A 87 -6.93 -2.27 4.65
C VAL A 87 -6.15 -1.67 3.48
N GLU A 88 -4.83 -1.61 3.60
CA GLU A 88 -3.94 -1.19 2.53
C GLU A 88 -3.64 -2.35 1.58
N LEU A 89 -4.02 -2.20 0.32
CA LEU A 89 -3.74 -3.19 -0.73
C LEU A 89 -2.57 -2.74 -1.60
N LEU A 90 -1.44 -3.44 -1.57
CA LEU A 90 -0.36 -3.23 -2.53
C LEU A 90 -0.82 -3.75 -3.90
N SER A 91 -0.77 -2.89 -4.92
CA SER A 91 -1.39 -3.11 -6.22
C SER A 91 -0.47 -2.67 -7.35
N THR A 92 -0.51 -3.37 -8.48
CA THR A 92 0.32 -3.04 -9.66
C THR A 92 -0.20 -1.82 -10.41
N CYS A 93 0.69 -1.11 -11.12
CA CYS A 93 0.32 -0.09 -12.09
C CYS A 93 1.27 -0.13 -13.31
N PRO A 94 1.25 -1.22 -14.10
CA PRO A 94 2.24 -1.46 -15.15
C PRO A 94 2.35 -0.30 -16.15
N THR A 95 1.22 0.33 -16.50
CA THR A 95 1.15 1.47 -17.43
C THR A 95 2.03 2.63 -16.99
N ASN A 96 1.85 3.13 -15.76
CA ASN A 96 2.56 4.31 -15.29
C ASN A 96 3.96 3.99 -14.74
N TRP A 97 4.23 2.73 -14.40
CA TRP A 97 5.57 2.27 -14.04
C TRP A 97 6.43 1.95 -15.26
N HIS A 98 5.84 1.95 -16.46
CA HIS A 98 6.47 1.52 -17.70
C HIS A 98 7.08 0.10 -17.59
N MET A 99 6.36 -0.79 -16.93
CA MET A 99 6.75 -2.19 -16.71
C MET A 99 5.79 -3.14 -17.42
N SER A 100 6.28 -4.32 -17.82
CA SER A 100 5.38 -5.39 -18.21
C SER A 100 4.54 -5.86 -17.02
N PRO A 101 3.34 -6.42 -17.23
CA PRO A 101 2.49 -6.91 -16.14
C PRO A 101 3.21 -7.89 -15.20
N VAL A 102 4.03 -8.80 -15.74
CA VAL A 102 4.80 -9.77 -14.96
C VAL A 102 5.84 -9.08 -14.08
N LYS A 103 6.63 -8.16 -14.65
CA LYS A 103 7.61 -7.37 -13.89
C LYS A 103 6.96 -6.51 -12.82
N ALA A 104 5.77 -5.97 -13.08
CA ALA A 104 5.02 -5.20 -12.08
C ALA A 104 4.58 -6.08 -10.89
N LEU A 105 4.20 -7.34 -11.12
CA LEU A 105 3.90 -8.28 -10.04
C LEU A 105 5.14 -8.60 -9.21
N GLU A 106 6.28 -8.83 -9.86
CA GLU A 106 7.58 -9.03 -9.19
C GLU A 106 7.97 -7.79 -8.37
N PHE A 107 7.79 -6.59 -8.95
CA PHE A 107 8.07 -5.32 -8.28
C PHE A 107 7.29 -5.15 -6.98
N VAL A 108 6.02 -5.55 -7.00
CA VAL A 108 5.21 -5.51 -5.79
C VAL A 108 5.71 -6.54 -4.77
N LYS A 109 6.10 -7.74 -5.21
CA LYS A 109 6.50 -8.85 -4.33
C LYS A 109 7.82 -8.64 -3.62
N ASN A 110 8.78 -7.94 -4.23
CA ASN A 110 10.12 -7.78 -3.66
C ASN A 110 10.33 -6.37 -3.13
N GLU A 111 10.14 -5.36 -3.97
CA GLU A 111 10.50 -3.97 -3.68
C GLU A 111 9.43 -3.28 -2.83
N MET A 112 8.16 -3.37 -3.25
CA MET A 112 7.09 -2.72 -2.49
C MET A 112 6.87 -3.38 -1.14
N THR A 113 6.92 -4.70 -1.03
CA THR A 113 6.79 -5.41 0.27
C THR A 113 7.98 -5.16 1.19
N ALA A 114 9.19 -4.95 0.67
CA ALA A 114 10.34 -4.55 1.48
C ALA A 114 10.14 -3.16 2.08
N GLN A 115 9.60 -2.20 1.31
CA GLN A 115 9.28 -0.86 1.82
C GLN A 115 8.02 -0.85 2.72
N TYR A 116 7.04 -1.69 2.37
CA TYR A 116 5.70 -1.80 2.95
C TYR A 116 5.40 -3.25 3.37
N PRO A 117 5.93 -3.71 4.51
CA PRO A 117 5.75 -5.08 4.98
C PRO A 117 4.27 -5.45 5.11
N LEU A 118 3.91 -6.67 4.71
CA LEU A 118 2.54 -7.18 4.84
C LEU A 118 2.27 -7.60 6.29
N GLY A 119 1.04 -7.44 6.75
CA GLY A 119 0.67 -7.85 8.10
C GLY A 119 -0.56 -7.14 8.66
N VAL A 120 -0.92 -7.50 9.88
CA VAL A 120 -1.88 -6.78 10.72
C VAL A 120 -1.08 -5.91 11.68
N PHE A 121 -1.37 -4.62 11.69
CA PHE A 121 -0.66 -3.60 12.48
C PHE A 121 -1.45 -3.18 13.71
N LYS A 122 -2.78 -3.30 13.66
CA LYS A 122 -3.67 -3.08 14.81
C LYS A 122 -4.87 -3.99 14.69
N GLU A 123 -5.26 -4.56 15.82
CA GLU A 123 -6.45 -5.39 15.94
C GLU A 123 -6.93 -5.30 17.39
N VAL A 124 -8.17 -4.86 17.59
CA VAL A 124 -8.85 -4.93 18.88
C VAL A 124 -9.68 -6.21 18.94
N GLU A 125 -9.76 -6.82 20.11
CA GLU A 125 -10.56 -8.03 20.36
C GLU A 125 -12.08 -7.74 20.29
#